data_AF-A0A1Q8JCM2-F1
#
_entry.id   AF-A0A1Q8JCM2-F1
#
_cell.length_a   1.000
_cell.length_b   1.000
_cell.length_c   1.000
_cell.angle_alpha   90.00
_cell.angle_beta   90.00
_cell.angle_gamma   90.00
#
_symmetry.space_group_name_H-M   'P 1'
#
loop_
_entity.id
_entity.type
_entity.pdbx_description
1 polymer ?
#
loop_
_entity_poly.entity_id
_entity_poly.type
_entity_poly.pdbx_seq_one_letter_code
_entity_poly.pdbx_strand_id
1 'polypeptide(L)'
;MGGSMGEAQTSEQLTILLDDVVNLASMFGNGYTAESAGRALTCPETDMLATAFARCGQVDDAAAVLYGHATGDDRGDEHFDMSWSALREYARMLIGERTIVDVLEQALADAGGDNAGELRERWQRTGAVLDGLSAGLHDRADVAAALAECRSWADAEYLIVTHRGRRE
;
A
#
# COMPACT_ATOMS: atom_id res chain seq x y z
N MET A 1 -44.54 -15.57 10.01
CA MET A 1 -44.04 -14.19 9.99
C MET A 1 -43.08 -14.03 11.16
N GLY A 2 -41.76 -14.01 10.90
CA GLY A 2 -40.77 -13.98 12.00
C GLY A 2 -39.31 -13.74 11.58
N GLY A 3 -39.02 -13.38 10.32
CA GLY A 3 -37.65 -13.21 9.82
C GLY A 3 -37.09 -11.77 9.84
N SER A 4 -37.91 -10.74 10.07
CA SER A 4 -37.54 -9.35 9.76
C SER A 4 -36.79 -8.58 10.86
N MET A 5 -36.84 -9.03 12.12
CA MET A 5 -36.23 -8.30 13.23
C MET A 5 -34.70 -8.53 13.38
N GLY A 6 -34.20 -9.73 13.04
CA GLY A 6 -32.77 -10.05 13.15
C GLY A 6 -31.90 -9.44 12.04
N GLU A 7 -32.45 -9.32 10.82
CA GLU A 7 -31.76 -8.69 9.67
C GLU A 7 -31.70 -7.16 9.78
N ALA A 8 -32.74 -6.54 10.35
CA ALA A 8 -32.76 -5.09 10.58
C ALA A 8 -31.76 -4.67 11.67
N GLN A 9 -31.68 -5.44 12.76
CA GLN A 9 -30.78 -5.14 13.89
C GLN A 9 -29.30 -5.34 13.53
N THR A 10 -29.00 -6.31 12.65
CA THR A 10 -27.65 -6.51 12.10
C THR A 10 -27.26 -5.44 11.09
N SER A 11 -28.21 -4.96 10.27
CA SER A 11 -27.96 -3.88 9.31
C SER A 11 -27.71 -2.52 10.01
N GLU A 12 -28.44 -2.23 11.09
CA GLU A 12 -28.23 -1.02 11.90
C GLU A 12 -26.88 -1.05 12.63
N GLN A 13 -26.53 -2.17 13.27
CA GLN A 13 -25.23 -2.36 13.91
C GLN A 13 -24.07 -2.24 12.92
N LEU A 14 -24.22 -2.78 11.71
CA LEU A 14 -23.21 -2.65 10.65
C LEU A 14 -23.03 -1.18 10.24
N THR A 15 -24.13 -0.43 10.13
CA THR A 15 -24.08 1.00 9.78
C THR A 15 -23.34 1.80 10.86
N ILE A 16 -23.67 1.58 12.13
CA ILE A 16 -23.01 2.26 13.25
C ILE A 16 -21.50 1.95 13.26
N LEU A 17 -21.13 0.68 13.08
CA LEU A 17 -19.72 0.29 13.03
C LEU A 17 -18.97 0.97 11.88
N LEU A 18 -19.58 1.06 10.70
CA LEU A 18 -18.99 1.75 9.55
C LEU A 18 -18.81 3.24 9.83
N ASP A 19 -19.82 3.89 10.42
CA ASP A 19 -19.76 5.30 10.80
C ASP A 19 -18.64 5.56 11.83
N ASP A 20 -18.48 4.66 12.82
CA ASP A 20 -17.41 4.75 13.80
C ASP A 20 -16.01 4.61 13.17
N VAL A 21 -15.85 3.72 12.18
CA VAL A 21 -14.59 3.59 11.45
C VAL A 21 -14.32 4.81 10.57
N VAL A 22 -15.35 5.39 9.94
CA VAL A 22 -15.22 6.63 9.17
C VAL A 22 -14.81 7.79 10.08
N ASN A 23 -15.40 7.89 11.26
CA ASN A 23 -15.01 8.89 12.26
C ASN A 23 -13.56 8.69 12.70
N LEU A 24 -13.16 7.45 12.99
CA LEU A 24 -11.78 7.12 13.34
C LEU A 24 -10.80 7.44 12.20
N ALA A 25 -11.17 7.15 10.95
CA ALA A 25 -10.40 7.48 9.77
C ALA A 25 -10.16 8.98 9.67
N SER A 26 -11.20 9.80 9.86
CA SER A 26 -11.04 11.26 9.84
C SER A 26 -10.12 11.79 10.96
N MET A 27 -10.11 11.12 12.12
CA MET A 27 -9.24 11.49 13.24
C MET A 27 -7.78 11.14 12.97
N PHE A 28 -7.50 9.98 12.37
CA PHE A 28 -6.14 9.54 12.09
C PHE A 28 -5.59 10.06 10.76
N GLY A 29 -6.46 10.33 9.79
CA GLY A 29 -6.12 10.79 8.44
C GLY A 29 -5.86 12.30 8.34
N ASN A 30 -6.07 13.06 9.41
CA ASN A 30 -5.64 14.45 9.43
C ASN A 30 -4.11 14.54 9.52
N GLY A 31 -3.50 15.49 8.81
CA GLY A 31 -2.03 15.56 8.67
C GLY A 31 -1.25 15.66 9.99
N TYR A 32 -1.84 16.19 11.07
CA TYR A 32 -1.18 16.27 12.38
C TYR A 32 -1.19 14.93 13.13
N THR A 33 -2.35 14.28 13.19
CA THR A 33 -2.48 12.97 13.85
C THR A 33 -1.81 11.89 13.03
N ALA A 34 -1.90 11.94 11.70
CA ALA A 34 -1.25 10.99 10.81
C ALA A 34 0.27 10.94 11.06
N GLU A 35 0.95 12.09 11.09
CA GLU A 35 2.39 12.16 11.37
C GLU A 35 2.72 11.69 12.79
N SER A 36 2.01 12.22 13.81
CA SER A 36 2.34 11.90 15.20
C SER A 36 2.01 10.46 15.59
N ALA A 37 0.89 9.92 15.13
CA ALA A 37 0.47 8.56 15.43
C ALA A 37 1.17 7.56 14.52
N GLY A 38 1.33 7.86 13.23
CA GLY A 38 2.02 7.00 12.27
C GLY A 38 3.43 6.65 12.73
N ARG A 39 4.21 7.63 13.19
CA ARG A 39 5.56 7.39 13.75
C ARG A 39 5.59 6.51 15.00
N ALA A 40 4.49 6.39 15.73
CA ALA A 40 4.41 5.59 16.94
C ALA A 40 4.00 4.13 16.66
N LEU A 41 3.50 3.85 15.45
CA LEU A 41 3.09 2.53 15.00
C LEU A 41 4.24 1.83 14.29
N THR A 42 4.23 0.50 14.32
CA THR A 42 5.05 -0.35 13.45
C THR A 42 4.40 -0.51 12.08
N CYS A 43 5.15 -0.89 11.03
CA CYS A 43 4.58 -1.09 9.69
C CYS A 43 3.34 -2.02 9.69
N PRO A 44 3.34 -3.18 10.40
CA PRO A 44 2.13 -4.02 10.47
C PRO A 44 0.94 -3.36 11.15
N GLU A 45 1.15 -2.53 12.18
CA GLU A 45 0.06 -1.82 12.86
C GLU A 45 -0.50 -0.71 11.96
N THR A 46 0.37 0.00 11.26
CA THR A 46 0.00 0.98 10.24
C THR A 46 -0.81 0.32 9.12
N ASP A 47 -0.37 -0.83 8.61
CA ASP A 47 -1.08 -1.61 7.59
C ASP A 47 -2.45 -2.08 8.06
N MET A 48 -2.57 -2.55 9.30
CA MET A 48 -3.86 -2.95 9.88
C MET A 48 -4.85 -1.77 9.93
N LEU A 49 -4.37 -0.59 10.32
CA LEU A 49 -5.20 0.62 10.37
C LEU A 49 -5.60 1.09 8.97
N ALA A 50 -4.63 1.16 8.05
CA ALA A 50 -4.87 1.51 6.65
C ALA A 50 -5.84 0.53 5.97
N THR A 51 -5.72 -0.77 6.27
CA THR A 51 -6.66 -1.80 5.79
C THR A 51 -8.09 -1.52 6.27
N ALA A 52 -8.26 -1.20 7.56
CA ALA A 52 -9.58 -0.90 8.12
C ALA A 52 -10.23 0.31 7.43
N PHE A 53 -9.45 1.37 7.21
CA PHE A 53 -9.92 2.58 6.53
C PHE A 53 -10.25 2.33 5.05
N ALA A 54 -9.35 1.66 4.32
CA ALA A 54 -9.56 1.32 2.92
C ALA A 54 -10.80 0.43 2.71
N ARG A 55 -11.06 -0.55 3.58
CA ARG A 55 -12.27 -1.38 3.52
C ARG A 55 -13.57 -0.59 3.73
N CYS A 56 -13.50 0.55 4.40
CA CYS A 56 -14.61 1.48 4.59
C CYS A 56 -14.65 2.59 3.52
N GLY A 57 -13.89 2.42 2.42
CA GLY A 57 -13.80 3.38 1.33
C GLY A 57 -12.96 4.62 1.64
N GLN A 58 -12.33 4.70 2.82
CA GLN A 58 -11.52 5.84 3.26
C GLN A 58 -10.06 5.68 2.80
N VAL A 59 -9.85 5.55 1.48
CA VAL A 59 -8.52 5.31 0.88
C VAL A 59 -7.57 6.49 1.12
N ASP A 60 -8.10 7.71 1.15
CA ASP A 60 -7.30 8.93 1.34
C ASP A 60 -6.79 9.02 2.78
N ASP A 61 -7.63 8.69 3.76
CA ASP A 61 -7.23 8.62 5.17
C ASP A 61 -6.28 7.45 5.44
N ALA A 62 -6.46 6.32 4.75
CA ALA A 62 -5.50 5.22 4.78
C ALA A 62 -4.12 5.68 4.27
N ALA A 63 -4.08 6.35 3.12
CA ALA A 63 -2.84 6.90 2.55
C ALA A 63 -2.22 7.96 3.47
N ALA A 64 -3.03 8.77 4.16
CA ALA A 64 -2.54 9.75 5.13
C ALA A 64 -1.80 9.09 6.28
N VAL A 65 -2.34 8.02 6.87
CA VAL A 65 -1.69 7.27 7.94
C VAL A 65 -0.38 6.64 7.48
N LEU A 66 -0.39 6.00 6.30
CA LEU A 66 0.81 5.40 5.70
C LEU A 66 1.89 6.46 5.44
N TYR A 67 1.49 7.61 4.90
CA TYR A 67 2.39 8.73 4.68
C TYR A 67 2.96 9.26 6.00
N GLY A 68 2.11 9.45 7.01
CA GLY A 68 2.52 9.89 8.34
C GLY A 68 3.50 8.94 9.02
N HIS A 69 3.34 7.62 8.82
CA HIS A 69 4.28 6.59 9.27
C HIS A 69 5.63 6.72 8.56
N ALA A 70 5.62 6.78 7.23
CA ALA A 70 6.81 6.95 6.40
C ALA A 70 7.56 8.26 6.67
N THR A 71 6.88 9.31 7.10
CA THR A 71 7.51 10.61 7.40
C THR A 71 8.35 10.54 8.67
N GLY A 72 9.59 10.07 8.59
CA GLY A 72 10.55 10.11 9.71
C GLY A 72 11.32 8.83 9.98
N ASP A 73 11.05 7.76 9.23
CA ASP A 73 11.88 6.56 9.17
C ASP A 73 12.60 6.50 7.82
N ASP A 74 13.92 6.49 7.88
CA ASP A 74 14.80 6.39 6.74
C ASP A 74 15.37 4.97 6.64
N ARG A 75 14.69 4.16 5.80
CA ARG A 75 15.09 2.87 5.19
C ARG A 75 14.68 1.59 5.93
N GLY A 76 14.14 1.66 7.14
CA GLY A 76 13.54 0.50 7.81
C GLY A 76 12.07 0.29 7.45
N ASP A 77 11.44 1.34 6.93
CA ASP A 77 10.01 1.42 6.64
C ASP A 77 9.66 0.88 5.24
N GLU A 78 8.65 0.02 5.17
CA GLU A 78 8.15 -0.57 3.93
C GLU A 78 7.50 0.47 2.99
N HIS A 79 6.98 1.56 3.56
CA HIS A 79 6.29 2.65 2.87
C HIS A 79 7.25 3.77 2.45
N PHE A 80 8.55 3.64 2.75
CA PHE A 80 9.60 4.56 2.30
C PHE A 80 9.69 4.61 0.76
N ASP A 81 10.09 5.77 0.21
CA ASP A 81 10.15 6.04 -1.24
C ASP A 81 8.78 5.92 -1.99
N MET A 82 7.66 5.84 -1.27
CA MET A 82 6.33 5.88 -1.89
C MET A 82 5.78 7.30 -1.91
N SER A 83 5.33 7.75 -3.08
CA SER A 83 4.56 8.99 -3.22
C SER A 83 3.18 8.85 -2.58
N TRP A 84 2.50 9.98 -2.37
CA TRP A 84 1.10 9.98 -1.92
C TRP A 84 0.21 9.10 -2.82
N SER A 85 0.31 9.21 -4.14
CA SER A 85 -0.53 8.41 -5.04
C SER A 85 -0.17 6.93 -4.98
N ALA A 86 1.11 6.58 -4.81
CA ALA A 86 1.53 5.21 -4.60
C ALA A 86 0.97 4.64 -3.28
N LEU A 87 0.96 5.42 -2.20
CA LEU A 87 0.38 5.01 -0.91
C LEU A 87 -1.13 4.78 -0.99
N ARG A 88 -1.84 5.49 -1.88
CA ARG A 88 -3.26 5.19 -2.18
C ARG A 88 -3.41 3.85 -2.88
N GLU A 89 -2.57 3.54 -3.85
CA GLU A 89 -2.57 2.21 -4.49
C GLU A 89 -2.14 1.12 -3.51
N TYR A 90 -1.25 1.43 -2.56
CA TYR A 90 -0.86 0.53 -1.48
C TYR A 90 -2.05 0.22 -0.57
N ALA A 91 -2.80 1.24 -0.15
CA ALA A 91 -4.03 1.04 0.63
C ALA A 91 -5.06 0.16 -0.11
N ARG A 92 -5.16 0.29 -1.43
CA ARG A 92 -5.99 -0.60 -2.28
C ARG A 92 -5.42 -2.01 -2.40
N MET A 93 -4.10 -2.16 -2.41
CA MET A 93 -3.43 -3.46 -2.40
C MET A 93 -3.73 -4.23 -1.11
N LEU A 94 -3.72 -3.56 0.04
CA LEU A 94 -4.06 -4.16 1.34
C LEU A 94 -5.47 -4.79 1.37
N ILE A 95 -6.40 -4.28 0.56
CA ILE A 95 -7.77 -4.82 0.44
C ILE A 95 -7.96 -5.70 -0.81
N GLY A 96 -6.90 -5.99 -1.55
CA GLY A 96 -6.90 -6.90 -2.69
C GLY A 96 -7.41 -6.30 -4.01
N GLU A 97 -7.57 -4.98 -4.09
CA GLU A 97 -7.99 -4.29 -5.33
C GLU A 97 -6.83 -3.98 -6.27
N ARG A 98 -5.60 -4.00 -5.75
CA ARG A 98 -4.35 -3.72 -6.45
C ARG A 98 -3.26 -4.71 -6.06
N THR A 99 -2.16 -4.67 -6.80
CA THR A 99 -0.96 -5.46 -6.57
C THR A 99 0.21 -4.54 -6.25
N ILE A 100 1.29 -5.09 -5.68
CA ILE A 100 2.51 -4.33 -5.44
C ILE A 100 3.10 -3.75 -6.74
N VAL A 101 2.86 -4.40 -7.89
CA VAL A 101 3.29 -3.87 -9.19
C VAL A 101 2.62 -2.52 -9.47
N ASP A 102 1.32 -2.39 -9.21
CA ASP A 102 0.59 -1.13 -9.40
C ASP A 102 1.15 -0.02 -8.50
N VAL A 103 1.50 -0.36 -7.25
CA VAL A 103 2.10 0.57 -6.28
C VAL A 103 3.45 1.08 -6.78
N LEU A 104 4.35 0.17 -7.18
CA LEU A 104 5.71 0.51 -7.59
C LEU A 104 5.73 1.25 -8.94
N GLU A 105 4.86 0.88 -9.89
CA GLU A 105 4.67 1.62 -11.14
C GLU A 105 4.17 3.05 -10.87
N GLN A 106 3.21 3.22 -9.95
CA GLN A 106 2.71 4.54 -9.56
C GLN A 106 3.80 5.38 -8.86
N ALA A 107 4.58 4.79 -7.96
CA ALA A 107 5.69 5.47 -7.29
C ALA A 107 6.75 5.94 -8.31
N LEU A 108 7.08 5.09 -9.28
CA LEU A 108 8.04 5.42 -10.34
C LEU A 108 7.52 6.50 -11.29
N ALA A 109 6.23 6.44 -11.64
CA ALA A 109 5.58 7.45 -12.48
C ALA A 109 5.55 8.82 -11.78
N ASP A 110 5.28 8.84 -10.48
CA ASP A 110 5.19 10.07 -9.68
C ASP A 110 6.56 10.71 -9.43
N ALA A 111 7.63 9.91 -9.30
CA ALA A 111 8.96 10.42 -9.03
C ALA A 111 9.45 11.40 -10.12
N GLY A 112 9.18 11.08 -11.38
CA GLY A 112 9.55 11.90 -12.55
C GLY A 112 11.05 12.14 -12.71
N GLY A 113 11.46 12.61 -13.90
CA GLY A 113 12.81 13.14 -14.18
C GLY A 113 13.98 12.42 -13.48
N ASP A 114 14.75 13.18 -12.71
CA ASP A 114 15.96 12.71 -12.02
C ASP A 114 15.64 11.74 -10.87
N ASN A 115 14.55 11.97 -10.12
CA ASN A 115 14.16 11.10 -9.00
C ASN A 115 13.78 9.69 -9.48
N ALA A 116 13.13 9.57 -10.64
CA ALA A 116 12.86 8.27 -11.26
C ALA A 116 14.16 7.58 -11.71
N GLY A 117 15.21 8.34 -12.03
CA GLY A 117 16.56 7.84 -12.24
C GLY A 117 17.18 7.30 -10.94
N GLU A 118 17.08 8.07 -9.86
CA GLU A 118 17.58 7.66 -8.53
C GLU A 118 16.89 6.40 -8.01
N LEU A 119 15.56 6.29 -8.16
CA LEU A 119 14.82 5.09 -7.78
C LEU A 119 15.28 3.87 -8.59
N ARG A 120 15.49 4.02 -9.90
CA ARG A 120 16.04 2.93 -10.73
C ARG A 120 17.48 2.59 -10.36
N GLU A 121 18.31 3.58 -10.03
CA GLU A 121 19.68 3.33 -9.61
C GLU A 121 19.74 2.60 -8.26
N ARG A 122 18.83 2.94 -7.35
CA ARG A 122 18.69 2.31 -6.02
C ARG A 122 18.10 0.90 -6.11
N TRP A 123 17.02 0.75 -6.88
CA TRP A 123 16.23 -0.47 -7.02
C TRP A 123 16.39 -1.06 -8.42
N GLN A 124 17.64 -1.36 -8.80
CA GLN A 124 18.02 -1.67 -10.17
C GLN A 124 17.25 -2.84 -10.77
N ARG A 125 17.01 -3.90 -9.99
CA ARG A 125 16.36 -5.11 -10.51
C ARG A 125 14.86 -4.90 -10.58
N THR A 126 14.27 -4.32 -9.54
CA THR A 126 12.86 -3.95 -9.55
C THR A 126 12.56 -2.99 -10.71
N GLY A 127 13.36 -1.93 -10.86
CA GLY A 127 13.28 -0.98 -11.98
C GLY A 127 13.38 -1.66 -13.34
N ALA A 128 14.32 -2.58 -13.53
CA ALA A 128 14.45 -3.33 -14.78
C ALA A 128 13.23 -4.23 -15.08
N VAL A 129 12.60 -4.82 -14.05
CA VAL A 129 11.36 -5.59 -14.22
C VAL A 129 10.20 -4.67 -14.62
N LEU A 130 10.06 -3.50 -14.00
CA LEU A 130 9.01 -2.52 -14.35
C LEU A 130 9.20 -1.95 -15.76
N ASP A 131 10.44 -1.65 -16.15
CA ASP A 131 10.77 -1.23 -17.52
C ASP A 131 10.47 -2.37 -18.52
N GLY A 132 10.75 -3.62 -18.14
CA GLY A 132 10.41 -4.81 -18.91
C GLY A 132 8.90 -5.01 -19.09
N LEU A 133 8.10 -4.76 -18.05
CA LEU A 133 6.64 -4.75 -18.14
C LEU A 133 6.14 -3.68 -19.13
N SER A 134 6.69 -2.46 -19.02
CA SER A 134 6.35 -1.35 -19.92
C SER A 134 6.72 -1.63 -21.38
N ALA A 135 7.80 -2.38 -21.60
CA ALA A 135 8.25 -2.82 -22.92
C ALA A 135 7.54 -4.08 -23.43
N GLY A 136 6.63 -4.69 -22.65
CA GLY A 136 5.92 -5.93 -23.02
C GLY A 136 6.81 -7.18 -23.00
N LEU A 137 7.94 -7.14 -22.29
CA LEU A 137 8.87 -8.27 -22.14
C LEU A 137 8.46 -9.23 -21.01
N HIS A 138 7.59 -8.78 -20.11
CA HIS A 138 7.06 -9.55 -18.99
C HIS A 138 5.54 -9.51 -19.00
N ASP A 139 4.91 -10.62 -18.61
CA ASP A 139 3.48 -10.63 -18.33
C ASP A 139 3.21 -10.02 -16.96
N ARG A 140 2.22 -9.12 -16.88
CA ARG A 140 1.88 -8.42 -15.64
C ARG A 140 1.36 -9.38 -14.57
N ALA A 141 0.54 -10.35 -14.93
CA ALA A 141 -0.02 -11.30 -13.96
C ALA A 141 1.08 -12.19 -13.38
N ASP A 142 2.03 -12.63 -14.21
CA ASP A 142 3.17 -13.43 -13.75
C ASP A 142 4.07 -12.65 -12.77
N VAL A 143 4.38 -11.39 -13.08
CA VAL A 143 5.18 -10.54 -12.18
C VAL A 143 4.42 -10.25 -10.88
N ALA A 144 3.14 -9.91 -10.96
CA ALA A 144 2.31 -9.68 -9.78
C ALA A 144 2.22 -10.92 -8.89
N ALA A 145 2.07 -12.12 -9.47
CA ALA A 145 2.05 -13.37 -8.73
C ALA A 145 3.41 -13.66 -8.06
N ALA A 146 4.51 -13.40 -8.77
CA ALA A 146 5.86 -13.58 -8.22
C ALA A 146 6.16 -12.63 -7.05
N LEU A 147 5.56 -11.44 -7.02
CA LEU A 147 5.78 -10.42 -6.01
C LEU A 147 4.63 -10.31 -4.99
N ALA A 148 3.70 -11.26 -4.94
CA ALA A 148 2.46 -11.13 -4.16
C ALA A 148 2.66 -10.86 -2.64
N GLU A 149 3.77 -11.36 -2.09
CA GLU A 149 4.13 -11.19 -0.68
C GLU A 149 4.96 -9.92 -0.41
N CYS A 150 5.40 -9.20 -1.44
CA CYS A 150 6.17 -7.99 -1.27
C CYS A 150 5.29 -6.84 -0.77
N ARG A 151 5.88 -5.97 0.05
CA ARG A 151 5.25 -4.74 0.53
C ARG A 151 6.05 -3.50 0.16
N SER A 152 7.34 -3.64 -0.12
CA SER A 152 8.21 -2.50 -0.42
C SER A 152 9.03 -2.67 -1.70
N TRP A 153 9.68 -1.58 -2.13
CA TRP A 153 10.75 -1.63 -3.12
C TRP A 153 11.86 -2.60 -2.72
N ALA A 154 12.22 -2.62 -1.43
CA ALA A 154 13.27 -3.47 -0.88
C ALA A 154 12.92 -4.95 -0.95
N ASP A 155 11.67 -5.32 -0.63
CA ASP A 155 11.20 -6.71 -0.72
C ASP A 155 11.24 -7.20 -2.16
N ALA A 156 10.75 -6.37 -3.09
CA ALA A 156 10.74 -6.71 -4.51
C ALA A 156 12.18 -6.89 -5.03
N GLU A 157 13.07 -5.96 -4.66
CA GLU A 157 14.48 -5.99 -5.06
C GLU A 157 15.17 -7.26 -4.52
N TYR A 158 14.91 -7.61 -3.25
CA TYR A 158 15.45 -8.82 -2.62
C TYR A 158 14.87 -10.11 -3.24
N LEU A 159 13.57 -10.17 -3.47
CA LEU A 159 12.92 -11.37 -3.97
C LEU A 159 13.39 -11.70 -5.40
N ILE A 160 13.58 -10.68 -6.25
CA ILE A 160 14.13 -10.84 -7.61
C ILE A 160 15.56 -11.41 -7.57
N VAL A 161 16.38 -11.07 -6.55
CA VAL A 161 17.71 -11.69 -6.36
C VAL A 161 17.59 -13.19 -6.13
N THR A 162 16.74 -13.58 -5.19
CA THR A 162 16.68 -14.98 -4.74
C THR A 162 16.10 -15.92 -5.79
N HIS A 163 15.24 -15.42 -6.69
CA HIS A 163 14.69 -16.21 -7.80
C HIS A 163 15.67 -16.43 -8.96
N ARG A 164 16.64 -15.53 -9.19
CA ARG A 164 17.71 -15.77 -10.17
C ARG A 164 18.70 -16.84 -9.70
N GLY A 165 19.00 -16.89 -8.40
CA GLY A 165 19.95 -17.86 -7.83
C GLY A 165 19.48 -19.33 -7.79
N ARG A 166 18.22 -19.64 -8.13
CA ARG A 166 17.68 -21.02 -8.18
C ARG A 166 17.57 -21.59 -9.59
N ARG A 167 18.00 -20.85 -10.62
CA ARG A 167 17.95 -21.27 -12.04
C ARG A 167 19.33 -21.57 -12.63
N GLU A 168 20.37 -21.62 -11.80
CA GLU A 168 21.73 -22.09 -12.15
C GLU A 168 22.00 -23.44 -11.46
#